data_AF-A0A536HP10-F1
#
_entry.id   AF-A0A536HP10-F1
#
_cell.length_a   1.000
_cell.length_b   1.000
_cell.length_c   1.000
_cell.angle_alpha   90.00
_cell.angle_beta   90.00
_cell.angle_gamma   90.00
#
_symmetry.space_group_name_H-M   'P 1'
#
loop_
_entity.id
_entity.type
_entity.pdbx_description
1 polymer ?
#
loop_
_entity_poly.entity_id
_entity_poly.type
_entity_poly.pdbx_seq_one_letter_code
_entity_poly.pdbx_strand_id
1 'polypeptide(L)'
;MRGWRVGKVPRTPVAELLRVASLALLTLCVFGASWALGSVAGLGEAATAIDAARVAPVSRSLPRDVPPPAPALLHLAAPSVPLTLVDATGVTGLRAPRAVTVAEALAVNGIELGPQDDVSIASDAIVNAGDVIHLVRVADYETVVRESVPFSVEVIYDAELAAGRTTLVSAGLTGLADNTYRVHVVDGAEAGRALVASAVVVSPVAEVRRVGTKPAPAPSDIAAVIGSAAAAWGADPDQLLRVAWCESRYNPYAVNARSGAAGLFQFMPATWAANSVRAGYGGASVFDAVANANTAAYMFRNGQAAQWSCK
;
A
#
# COMPACT_ATOMS: atom_id res chain seq x y z
N MET A 1 12.91 49.01 -34.82
CA MET A 1 11.48 48.95 -35.20
C MET A 1 11.17 47.56 -35.77
N ARG A 2 10.65 46.64 -34.95
CA ARG A 2 9.95 45.41 -35.38
C ARG A 2 8.90 45.13 -34.31
N GLY A 3 7.63 45.15 -34.70
CA GLY A 3 6.48 45.07 -33.80
C GLY A 3 6.23 43.65 -33.31
N TRP A 4 6.10 43.49 -32.00
CA TRP A 4 5.66 42.25 -31.35
C TRP A 4 4.12 42.27 -31.28
N ARG A 5 3.46 41.31 -31.94
CA ARG A 5 2.02 41.07 -31.78
C ARG A 5 1.77 40.34 -30.46
N VAL A 6 0.98 40.95 -29.58
CA VAL A 6 0.49 40.35 -28.34
C VAL A 6 -0.64 39.38 -28.69
N GLY A 7 -0.43 38.08 -28.42
CA GLY A 7 -1.46 37.05 -28.53
C GLY A 7 -2.43 37.11 -27.35
N LYS A 8 -3.73 37.07 -27.63
CA LYS A 8 -4.82 37.10 -26.63
C LYS A 8 -4.81 35.85 -25.76
N VAL A 9 -4.85 36.04 -24.44
CA VAL A 9 -5.15 35.01 -23.43
C VAL A 9 -6.66 34.80 -23.36
N PRO A 10 -7.20 33.58 -23.50
CA PRO A 10 -8.60 33.34 -23.19
C PRO A 10 -8.82 33.39 -21.68
N ARG A 11 -9.65 34.33 -21.23
CA ARG A 11 -10.17 34.42 -19.87
C ARG A 11 -11.32 33.42 -19.74
N THR A 12 -11.17 32.41 -18.90
CA THR A 12 -12.30 31.63 -18.37
C THR A 12 -12.68 32.17 -16.99
N PRO A 13 -13.99 32.38 -16.71
CA PRO A 13 -14.42 33.02 -15.48
C PRO A 13 -14.44 32.05 -14.30
N VAL A 14 -14.05 32.58 -13.14
CA VAL A 14 -14.14 31.95 -11.82
C VAL A 14 -15.53 32.18 -11.23
N ALA A 15 -16.34 31.12 -11.19
CA ALA A 15 -17.53 30.86 -10.36
C ALA A 15 -18.07 29.50 -10.86
N GLU A 16 -18.38 28.47 -10.10
CA GLU A 16 -18.97 28.37 -8.76
C GLU A 16 -18.46 27.11 -8.06
N LEU A 17 -18.21 27.25 -6.75
CA LEU A 17 -18.18 26.17 -5.77
C LEU A 17 -19.61 25.67 -5.53
N LEU A 18 -19.73 24.38 -5.19
CA LEU A 18 -20.91 23.64 -4.73
C LEU A 18 -21.83 23.06 -5.82
N ARG A 19 -21.60 21.77 -6.13
CA ARG A 19 -22.67 20.76 -6.25
C ARG A 19 -22.06 19.36 -6.15
N VAL A 20 -21.94 18.91 -4.90
CA VAL A 20 -21.88 17.48 -4.55
C VAL A 20 -23.24 16.89 -4.89
N ALA A 21 -23.31 15.92 -5.80
CA ALA A 21 -24.17 14.73 -5.76
C ALA A 21 -24.35 14.11 -7.15
N SER A 22 -24.34 12.77 -7.15
CA SER A 22 -24.99 11.85 -8.09
C SER A 22 -24.25 11.54 -9.40
N LEU A 23 -23.59 10.38 -9.46
CA LEU A 23 -24.18 9.16 -10.06
C LEU A 23 -23.21 7.97 -9.87
N ALA A 24 -23.48 7.16 -8.84
CA ALA A 24 -23.03 5.78 -8.79
C ALA A 24 -24.30 4.93 -8.79
N LEU A 25 -24.56 4.25 -9.90
CA LEU A 25 -25.68 3.33 -10.04
C LEU A 25 -25.30 2.25 -11.05
N LEU A 26 -24.77 1.14 -10.55
CA LEU A 26 -25.12 -0.21 -10.99
C LEU A 26 -24.48 -1.22 -10.03
N THR A 27 -25.21 -1.55 -8.97
CA THR A 27 -24.97 -2.75 -8.15
C THR A 27 -26.30 -3.47 -8.08
N LEU A 28 -26.39 -4.66 -8.68
CA LEU A 28 -27.56 -5.52 -8.65
C LEU A 28 -27.24 -6.76 -7.82
N CYS A 29 -28.04 -6.95 -6.76
CA CYS A 29 -28.44 -8.17 -6.02
C CYS A 29 -27.33 -9.21 -5.71
N VAL A 30 -27.17 -9.72 -4.49
CA VAL A 30 -28.12 -10.66 -3.85
C VAL A 30 -27.97 -10.64 -2.31
N PHE A 31 -29.07 -11.01 -1.65
CA PHE A 31 -29.28 -11.47 -0.27
C PHE A 31 -29.84 -10.44 0.72
N GLY A 32 -31.17 -10.49 0.82
CA GLY A 32 -31.96 -9.85 1.87
C GLY A 32 -31.83 -10.59 3.19
N ALA A 33 -31.50 -9.84 4.23
CA ALA A 33 -31.73 -10.21 5.62
C ALA A 33 -32.80 -9.26 6.18
N SER A 34 -34.04 -9.75 6.32
CA SER A 34 -35.10 -9.04 7.02
C SER A 34 -34.85 -9.09 8.53
N TRP A 35 -34.60 -7.94 9.14
CA TRP A 35 -34.78 -7.75 10.58
C TRP A 35 -36.19 -7.21 10.82
N ALA A 36 -37.01 -7.99 11.54
CA ALA A 36 -38.30 -7.54 12.04
C ALA A 36 -38.08 -6.63 13.26
N LEU A 37 -38.57 -5.38 13.18
CA LEU A 37 -38.78 -4.51 14.33
C LEU A 37 -40.26 -4.15 14.37
N GLY A 38 -40.90 -4.55 15.48
CA GLY A 38 -42.27 -4.21 15.80
C GLY A 38 -42.44 -2.72 16.05
N SER A 39 -43.60 -2.20 15.69
CA SER A 39 -44.13 -0.96 16.23
C SER A 39 -45.61 -1.13 16.54
N VAL A 40 -45.94 -0.74 17.77
CA VAL A 40 -47.27 -0.73 18.37
C VAL A 40 -47.86 0.66 18.13
N ALA A 41 -49.04 0.73 17.53
CA ALA A 41 -50.00 1.85 17.57
C ALA A 41 -51.29 1.32 16.93
N GLY A 42 -52.50 1.57 17.40
CA GLY A 42 -53.04 2.44 18.42
C GLY A 42 -54.58 2.38 18.24
N LEU A 43 -55.31 2.45 19.35
CA LEU A 43 -56.77 2.35 19.45
C LEU A 43 -57.49 3.45 18.65
N GLY A 44 -58.68 3.12 18.13
CA GLY A 44 -59.64 4.07 17.57
C GLY A 44 -61.03 3.44 17.45
N GLU A 45 -61.91 3.80 18.37
CA GLU A 45 -63.31 3.38 18.51
C GLU A 45 -64.20 3.81 17.33
N ALA A 46 -65.27 3.06 17.07
CA ALA A 46 -66.65 3.57 17.13
C ALA A 46 -67.67 2.46 16.85
N ALA A 47 -68.46 2.14 17.87
CA ALA A 47 -69.67 1.33 17.78
C ALA A 47 -70.87 2.21 17.39
N THR A 48 -71.73 1.70 16.49
CA THR A 48 -73.18 1.93 16.37
C THR A 48 -73.68 0.88 15.37
N ALA A 49 -74.86 0.28 15.42
CA ALA A 49 -75.97 0.26 16.36
C ALA A 49 -76.68 -1.09 16.15
N ILE A 50 -77.40 -1.53 17.18
CA ILE A 50 -78.26 -2.71 17.22
C ILE A 50 -79.49 -2.44 16.34
N ASP A 51 -79.82 -3.36 15.43
CA ASP A 51 -81.22 -3.60 15.06
C ASP A 51 -81.51 -5.09 15.02
N ALA A 52 -82.59 -5.45 15.70
CA ALA A 52 -83.01 -6.81 15.98
C ALA A 52 -84.17 -7.17 15.05
N ALA A 53 -83.97 -8.14 14.15
CA ALA A 53 -85.08 -8.72 13.40
C ALA A 53 -84.93 -10.24 13.22
N ARG A 54 -85.76 -10.95 13.99
CA ARG A 54 -86.44 -12.23 13.70
C ARG A 54 -85.60 -13.45 13.30
N VAL A 55 -85.55 -14.38 14.25
CA VAL A 55 -85.29 -15.81 14.05
C VAL A 55 -86.49 -16.47 13.35
N ALA A 56 -86.22 -17.21 12.27
CA ALA A 56 -87.05 -18.30 11.78
C ALA A 56 -86.17 -19.54 11.59
N PRO A 57 -86.58 -20.75 12.03
CA PRO A 57 -85.75 -21.94 11.91
C PRO A 57 -85.89 -22.52 10.50
N VAL A 58 -84.78 -22.57 9.75
CA VAL A 58 -84.69 -23.40 8.54
C VAL A 58 -83.84 -24.61 8.87
N SER A 59 -84.50 -25.75 9.04
CA SER A 59 -83.90 -27.07 9.00
C SER A 59 -83.17 -27.25 7.67
N ARG A 60 -81.84 -27.32 7.69
CA ARG A 60 -81.04 -27.87 6.58
C ARG A 60 -80.50 -29.22 7.02
N SER A 61 -81.08 -30.26 6.43
CA SER A 61 -80.58 -31.62 6.37
C SER A 61 -79.14 -31.65 5.87
N LEU A 62 -78.26 -32.33 6.62
CA LEU A 62 -76.90 -32.66 6.19
C LEU A 62 -76.95 -33.50 4.90
N PRO A 63 -76.14 -33.21 3.87
CA PRO A 63 -75.92 -34.18 2.82
C PRO A 63 -75.12 -35.35 3.41
N ARG A 64 -75.76 -36.52 3.52
CA ARG A 64 -75.06 -37.81 3.57
C ARG A 64 -74.59 -38.07 2.15
N ASP A 65 -73.30 -37.85 1.91
CA ASP A 65 -72.43 -38.61 1.00
C ASP A 65 -71.07 -37.89 0.94
N VAL A 66 -70.26 -38.05 1.99
CA VAL A 66 -68.83 -37.78 1.94
C VAL A 66 -68.16 -39.13 1.64
N PRO A 67 -67.57 -39.34 0.44
CA PRO A 67 -66.79 -40.55 0.19
C PRO A 67 -65.64 -40.61 1.21
N PRO A 68 -65.26 -41.80 1.70
CA PRO A 68 -64.12 -41.91 2.62
C PRO A 68 -62.88 -41.29 1.96
N PRO A 69 -62.00 -40.61 2.73
CA PRO A 69 -60.75 -40.14 2.16
C PRO A 69 -60.03 -41.33 1.52
N ALA A 70 -59.57 -41.17 0.28
CA ALA A 70 -58.69 -42.14 -0.35
C ALA A 70 -57.55 -42.49 0.64
N PRO A 71 -57.11 -43.76 0.72
CA PRO A 71 -55.97 -44.08 1.57
C PRO A 71 -54.84 -43.14 1.19
N ALA A 72 -54.32 -42.41 2.18
CA ALA A 72 -53.15 -41.57 1.99
C ALA A 72 -52.07 -42.48 1.39
N LEU A 73 -51.74 -42.25 0.11
CA LEU A 73 -50.59 -42.86 -0.51
C LEU A 73 -49.40 -42.43 0.34
N LEU A 74 -48.91 -43.33 1.18
CA LEU A 74 -47.65 -43.18 1.87
C LEU A 74 -46.62 -43.03 0.75
N HIS A 75 -46.30 -41.80 0.39
CA HIS A 75 -45.15 -41.52 -0.46
C HIS A 75 -43.97 -41.97 0.39
N LEU A 76 -43.53 -43.21 0.16
CA LEU A 76 -42.21 -43.63 0.61
C LEU A 76 -41.27 -42.62 -0.01
N ALA A 77 -40.74 -41.71 0.81
CA ALA A 77 -39.66 -40.85 0.40
C ALA A 77 -38.59 -41.77 -0.21
N ALA A 78 -38.23 -41.51 -1.47
CA ALA A 78 -37.18 -42.26 -2.13
C ALA A 78 -35.98 -42.33 -1.18
N PRO A 79 -35.33 -43.50 -1.03
CA PRO A 79 -34.33 -43.67 0.00
C PRO A 79 -33.17 -42.68 -0.23
N SER A 80 -33.01 -41.72 0.69
CA SER A 80 -31.95 -40.71 0.65
C SER A 80 -30.71 -41.17 1.41
N VAL A 81 -29.54 -40.81 0.94
CA VAL A 81 -28.26 -40.95 1.64
C VAL A 81 -28.08 -39.73 2.57
N PRO A 82 -27.94 -39.91 3.90
CA PRO A 82 -27.59 -38.81 4.79
C PRO A 82 -26.09 -38.50 4.68
N LEU A 83 -25.75 -37.21 4.59
CA LEU A 83 -24.38 -36.71 4.47
C LEU A 83 -24.17 -35.55 5.45
N THR A 84 -22.91 -35.24 5.74
CA THR A 84 -22.53 -34.04 6.50
C THR A 84 -21.64 -33.15 5.63
N LEU A 85 -21.97 -31.88 5.52
CA LEU A 85 -21.12 -30.86 4.93
C LEU A 85 -20.41 -30.08 6.04
N VAL A 86 -19.12 -29.84 5.86
CA VAL A 86 -18.32 -28.94 6.69
C VAL A 86 -17.69 -27.89 5.78
N ASP A 87 -18.04 -26.62 5.97
CA ASP A 87 -17.49 -25.49 5.22
C ASP A 87 -17.25 -24.28 6.12
N ALA A 88 -16.90 -23.14 5.53
CA ALA A 88 -16.67 -21.87 6.23
C ALA A 88 -17.85 -21.38 7.07
N THR A 89 -19.08 -21.79 6.73
CA THR A 89 -20.31 -21.39 7.43
C THR A 89 -20.63 -22.31 8.61
N GLY A 90 -20.03 -23.50 8.64
CA GLY A 90 -20.15 -24.46 9.73
C GLY A 90 -20.49 -25.87 9.25
N VAL A 91 -21.27 -26.58 10.06
CA VAL A 91 -21.65 -27.98 9.81
C VAL A 91 -23.12 -28.07 9.44
N THR A 92 -23.43 -28.66 8.28
CA THR A 92 -24.80 -28.78 7.76
C THR A 92 -25.11 -30.22 7.38
N GLY A 93 -26.27 -30.74 7.78
CA GLY A 93 -26.74 -32.05 7.34
C GLY A 93 -27.38 -31.97 5.95
N LEU A 94 -26.94 -32.83 5.03
CA LEU A 94 -27.46 -32.91 3.67
C LEU A 94 -28.18 -34.24 3.41
N ARG A 95 -29.03 -34.25 2.38
CA ARG A 95 -29.65 -35.47 1.85
C ARG A 95 -29.48 -35.52 0.34
N ALA A 96 -29.07 -36.66 -0.19
CA ALA A 96 -28.92 -36.88 -1.62
C ALA A 96 -29.60 -38.19 -2.06
N PRO A 97 -29.97 -38.35 -3.34
CA PRO A 97 -30.35 -39.65 -3.89
C PRO A 97 -29.23 -40.70 -3.72
N ARG A 98 -29.56 -41.97 -3.89
CA ARG A 98 -28.54 -43.04 -3.91
C ARG A 98 -27.81 -43.08 -5.24
N ALA A 99 -26.56 -43.57 -5.21
CA ALA A 99 -25.73 -43.81 -6.39
C ALA A 99 -25.50 -42.55 -7.26
N VAL A 100 -25.45 -41.38 -6.61
CA VAL A 100 -25.05 -40.11 -7.23
C VAL A 100 -23.64 -39.74 -6.81
N THR A 101 -22.99 -38.86 -7.57
CA THR A 101 -21.66 -38.36 -7.25
C THR A 101 -21.70 -37.30 -6.13
N VAL A 102 -20.54 -36.97 -5.54
CA VAL A 102 -20.41 -35.85 -4.59
C VAL A 102 -20.89 -34.54 -5.20
N ALA A 103 -20.51 -34.24 -6.45
CA ALA A 103 -20.95 -33.02 -7.14
C ALA A 103 -22.48 -32.97 -7.31
N GLU A 104 -23.10 -34.08 -7.72
CA GLU A 104 -24.56 -34.19 -7.85
C GLU A 104 -25.26 -34.06 -6.49
N ALA A 105 -24.71 -34.69 -5.45
CA ALA A 105 -25.23 -34.61 -4.09
C ALA A 105 -25.20 -33.18 -3.54
N LEU A 106 -24.15 -32.41 -3.81
CA LEU A 106 -24.06 -31.00 -3.44
C LEU A 106 -25.03 -30.15 -4.29
N ALA A 107 -25.09 -30.39 -5.61
CA ALA A 107 -25.95 -29.62 -6.51
C ALA A 107 -27.44 -29.74 -6.20
N VAL A 108 -27.95 -30.94 -5.85
CA VAL A 108 -29.37 -31.12 -5.44
C VAL A 108 -29.70 -30.39 -4.13
N ASN A 109 -28.68 -30.04 -3.33
CA ASN A 109 -28.81 -29.23 -2.13
C ASN A 109 -28.52 -27.74 -2.39
N GLY A 110 -28.43 -27.31 -3.66
CA GLY A 110 -28.19 -25.92 -4.06
C GLY A 110 -26.73 -25.48 -3.94
N ILE A 111 -25.80 -26.42 -3.83
CA ILE A 111 -24.36 -26.16 -3.67
C ILE A 111 -23.67 -26.54 -4.98
N GLU A 112 -23.47 -25.58 -5.86
CA GLU A 112 -22.68 -25.76 -7.08
C GLU A 112 -21.20 -25.59 -6.76
N LEU A 113 -20.34 -26.49 -7.24
CA LEU A 113 -18.89 -26.37 -7.08
C LEU A 113 -18.30 -25.44 -8.14
N GLY A 114 -17.47 -24.51 -7.69
CA GLY A 114 -16.64 -23.67 -8.54
C GLY A 114 -15.45 -24.45 -9.10
N PRO A 115 -14.79 -23.93 -10.15
CA PRO A 115 -13.68 -24.61 -10.82
C PRO A 115 -12.42 -24.77 -9.97
N GLN A 116 -12.29 -24.02 -8.87
CA GLN A 116 -11.13 -24.03 -8.00
C GLN A 116 -11.44 -24.58 -6.60
N ASP A 117 -12.71 -24.90 -6.32
CA ASP A 117 -13.10 -25.40 -5.01
C ASP A 117 -12.44 -26.74 -4.70
N ASP A 118 -12.06 -26.91 -3.45
CA ASP A 118 -11.47 -28.15 -2.95
C ASP A 118 -12.51 -28.91 -2.12
N VAL A 119 -12.64 -30.20 -2.40
CA VAL A 119 -13.55 -31.11 -1.71
C VAL A 119 -12.78 -32.31 -1.19
N SER A 120 -12.99 -32.68 0.08
CA SER A 120 -12.25 -33.79 0.71
C SER A 120 -12.52 -35.16 0.11
N ILE A 121 -13.63 -35.29 -0.63
CA ILE A 121 -13.99 -36.48 -1.40
C ILE A 121 -14.06 -36.06 -2.85
N ALA A 122 -13.43 -36.83 -3.75
CA ALA A 122 -13.42 -36.55 -5.18
C ALA A 122 -14.84 -36.29 -5.71
N SER A 123 -14.99 -35.24 -6.51
CA SER A 123 -16.31 -34.74 -6.94
C SER A 123 -17.12 -35.75 -7.77
N ASP A 124 -16.45 -36.71 -8.41
CA ASP A 124 -17.00 -37.81 -9.20
C ASP A 124 -17.21 -39.12 -8.41
N ALA A 125 -16.75 -39.18 -7.15
CA ALA A 125 -16.95 -40.34 -6.29
C ALA A 125 -18.43 -40.47 -5.89
N ILE A 126 -18.91 -41.71 -5.79
CA ILE A 126 -20.26 -42.00 -5.33
C ILE A 126 -20.38 -41.79 -3.81
N VAL A 127 -21.40 -41.06 -3.38
CA VAL A 127 -21.64 -40.77 -1.95
C VAL A 127 -22.19 -41.99 -1.20
N ASN A 128 -21.71 -42.18 0.04
CA ASN A 128 -22.15 -43.20 0.98
C ASN A 128 -22.81 -42.59 2.22
N ALA A 129 -23.63 -43.39 2.91
CA ALA A 129 -24.34 -42.93 4.09
C ALA A 129 -23.35 -42.60 5.22
N GLY A 130 -23.43 -41.37 5.73
CA GLY A 130 -22.56 -40.88 6.79
C GLY A 130 -21.27 -40.22 6.31
N ASP A 131 -21.05 -40.07 5.00
CA ASP A 131 -19.91 -39.34 4.48
C ASP A 131 -19.88 -37.91 5.01
N VAL A 132 -18.67 -37.44 5.34
CA VAL A 132 -18.38 -36.07 5.74
C VAL A 132 -17.59 -35.41 4.61
N ILE A 133 -18.21 -34.42 3.98
CA ILE A 133 -17.65 -33.65 2.87
C ILE A 133 -17.14 -32.33 3.45
N HIS A 134 -15.83 -32.14 3.46
CA HIS A 134 -15.24 -30.83 3.70
C HIS A 134 -15.17 -30.08 2.37
N LEU A 135 -15.67 -28.85 2.36
CA LEU A 135 -15.69 -27.97 1.20
C LEU A 135 -14.94 -26.68 1.53
N VAL A 136 -13.90 -26.38 0.76
CA VAL A 136 -13.17 -25.12 0.80
C VAL A 136 -13.49 -24.36 -0.48
N ARG A 137 -14.04 -23.15 -0.33
CA ARG A 137 -14.37 -22.29 -1.48
C ARG A 137 -13.15 -21.50 -1.90
N VAL A 138 -12.75 -21.61 -3.17
CA VAL A 138 -11.58 -20.90 -3.69
C VAL A 138 -11.97 -20.12 -4.94
N ALA A 139 -11.55 -18.86 -4.99
CA ALA A 139 -11.78 -18.01 -6.15
C ALA A 139 -10.62 -17.04 -6.38
N ASP A 140 -10.23 -16.90 -7.64
CA ASP A 140 -9.37 -15.81 -8.11
C ASP A 140 -10.18 -14.80 -8.93
N TYR A 141 -9.98 -13.50 -8.69
CA TYR A 141 -10.53 -12.45 -9.53
C TYR A 141 -9.58 -11.26 -9.65
N GLU A 142 -9.76 -10.44 -10.69
CA GLU A 142 -9.01 -9.21 -10.86
C GLU A 142 -9.81 -8.00 -10.38
N THR A 143 -9.11 -7.07 -9.72
CA THR A 143 -9.68 -5.80 -9.29
C THR A 143 -8.69 -4.67 -9.52
N VAL A 144 -9.21 -3.47 -9.78
CA VAL A 144 -8.39 -2.26 -9.99
C VAL A 144 -8.49 -1.38 -8.76
N VAL A 145 -7.34 -1.01 -8.21
CA VAL A 145 -7.21 -0.10 -7.07
C VAL A 145 -6.40 1.11 -7.49
N ARG A 146 -6.93 2.30 -7.24
CA ARG A 146 -6.20 3.56 -7.45
C ARG A 146 -5.32 3.88 -6.25
N GLU A 147 -4.03 3.99 -6.48
CA GLU A 147 -3.03 4.21 -5.44
C GLU A 147 -2.09 5.38 -5.78
N SER A 148 -1.48 5.95 -4.74
CA SER A 148 -0.52 7.05 -4.87
C SER A 148 0.85 6.57 -5.36
N VAL A 149 1.46 7.32 -6.29
CA VAL A 149 2.83 7.09 -6.75
C VAL A 149 3.74 8.16 -6.12
N PRO A 150 4.73 7.80 -5.30
CA PRO A 150 5.61 8.77 -4.67
C PRO A 150 6.43 9.54 -5.71
N PHE A 151 6.80 10.78 -5.40
CA PHE A 151 7.71 11.56 -6.22
C PHE A 151 9.18 11.29 -5.87
N SER A 152 10.07 11.53 -6.83
CA SER A 152 11.52 11.52 -6.61
C SER A 152 12.03 12.89 -6.15
N VAL A 153 13.21 12.92 -5.54
CA VAL A 153 13.92 14.16 -5.18
C VAL A 153 15.11 14.34 -6.12
N GLU A 154 15.13 15.46 -6.83
CA GLU A 154 16.26 15.91 -7.64
C GLU A 154 17.09 16.94 -6.86
N VAL A 155 18.40 16.70 -6.80
CA VAL A 155 19.35 17.54 -6.07
C VAL A 155 20.21 18.33 -7.04
N ILE A 156 20.19 19.65 -6.90
CA ILE A 156 21.08 20.57 -7.59
C ILE A 156 22.12 21.06 -6.58
N TYR A 157 23.40 20.74 -6.80
CA TYR A 157 24.46 21.28 -5.95
C TYR A 157 24.68 22.76 -6.22
N ASP A 158 24.82 23.56 -5.15
CA ASP A 158 24.93 25.01 -5.23
C ASP A 158 26.17 25.51 -4.47
N ALA A 159 27.15 25.99 -5.23
CA ALA A 159 28.43 26.48 -4.70
C ALA A 159 28.31 27.84 -3.99
N GLU A 160 27.19 28.55 -4.11
CA GLU A 160 26.94 29.80 -3.40
C GLU A 160 26.16 29.61 -2.10
N LEU A 161 25.48 28.46 -1.95
CA LEU A 161 24.79 28.09 -0.73
C LEU A 161 25.75 27.38 0.24
N ALA A 162 25.76 27.82 1.50
CA ALA A 162 26.58 27.24 2.57
C ALA A 162 26.40 25.72 2.68
N ALA A 163 27.50 24.99 2.82
CA ALA A 163 27.50 23.54 3.01
C ALA A 163 26.56 23.12 4.16
N GLY A 164 25.79 22.06 3.95
CA GLY A 164 24.78 21.58 4.89
C GLY A 164 23.46 22.36 4.90
N ARG A 165 23.36 23.49 4.18
CA ARG A 165 22.08 24.16 3.93
C ARG A 165 21.40 23.56 2.71
N THR A 166 20.08 23.52 2.77
CA THR A 166 19.24 23.13 1.64
C THR A 166 18.17 24.19 1.39
N THR A 167 17.75 24.32 0.14
CA THR A 167 16.66 25.23 -0.23
C THR A 167 15.77 24.54 -1.23
N LEU A 168 14.46 24.56 -0.97
CA LEU A 168 13.47 24.02 -1.88
C LEU A 168 13.33 24.93 -3.11
N VAL A 169 13.47 24.36 -4.31
CA VAL A 169 13.27 25.07 -5.58
C VAL A 169 11.86 24.83 -6.11
N SER A 170 11.42 23.57 -6.09
CA SER A 170 10.07 23.16 -6.47
C SER A 170 9.60 22.04 -5.56
N ALA A 171 8.39 22.15 -5.03
CA ALA A 171 7.77 21.06 -4.28
C ALA A 171 7.46 19.87 -5.20
N GLY A 172 7.65 18.65 -4.70
CA GLY A 172 7.22 17.44 -5.37
C GLY A 172 5.71 17.25 -5.25
N LEU A 173 5.11 16.60 -6.24
CA LEU A 173 3.69 16.24 -6.24
C LEU A 173 3.56 14.74 -6.47
N THR A 174 2.84 14.08 -5.57
CA THR A 174 2.53 12.65 -5.68
C THR A 174 1.66 12.39 -6.91
N GLY A 175 2.01 11.35 -7.66
CA GLY A 175 1.23 10.86 -8.79
C GLY A 175 0.12 9.88 -8.37
N LEU A 176 -0.58 9.34 -9.35
CA LEU A 176 -1.59 8.30 -9.18
C LEU A 176 -1.41 7.20 -10.22
N ALA A 177 -1.60 5.96 -9.81
CA ALA A 177 -1.63 4.81 -10.70
C ALA A 177 -2.86 3.95 -10.41
N ASP A 178 -3.43 3.39 -11.47
CA ASP A 178 -4.44 2.34 -11.38
C ASP A 178 -3.69 0.99 -11.43
N ASN A 179 -3.72 0.28 -10.31
CA ASN A 179 -3.03 -0.99 -10.10
C ASN A 179 -4.05 -2.13 -10.18
N THR A 180 -3.83 -3.05 -11.11
CA THR A 180 -4.65 -4.25 -11.25
C THR A 180 -4.04 -5.37 -10.43
N TYR A 181 -4.82 -5.90 -9.49
CA TYR A 181 -4.46 -7.00 -8.63
C TYR A 181 -5.26 -8.24 -9.00
N ARG A 182 -4.59 -9.39 -9.08
CA ARG A 182 -5.25 -10.69 -8.96
C ARG A 182 -5.36 -11.03 -7.48
N VAL A 183 -6.59 -11.15 -6.98
CA VAL A 183 -6.92 -11.44 -5.58
C VAL A 183 -7.29 -12.90 -5.46
N HIS A 184 -6.67 -13.58 -4.52
CA HIS A 184 -6.94 -14.97 -4.15
C HIS A 184 -7.79 -15.01 -2.88
N VAL A 185 -8.95 -15.64 -2.98
CA VAL A 185 -9.92 -15.76 -1.88
C VAL A 185 -10.11 -17.23 -1.51
N VAL A 186 -10.05 -17.50 -0.21
CA VAL A 186 -10.34 -18.80 0.39
C VAL A 186 -11.42 -18.60 1.44
N ASP A 187 -12.53 -19.33 1.32
CA ASP A 187 -13.66 -19.29 2.23
C ASP A 187 -14.21 -17.87 2.47
N GLY A 188 -14.25 -17.08 1.39
CA GLY A 188 -14.73 -15.69 1.40
C GLY A 188 -13.74 -14.68 2.00
N ALA A 189 -12.60 -15.12 2.52
CA ALA A 189 -11.53 -14.26 3.02
C ALA A 189 -10.41 -14.13 1.98
N GLU A 190 -9.89 -12.91 1.81
CA GLU A 190 -8.71 -12.70 0.99
C GLU A 190 -7.49 -13.37 1.64
N ALA A 191 -6.95 -14.39 0.97
CA ALA A 191 -5.75 -15.09 1.36
C ALA A 191 -4.48 -14.40 0.81
N GLY A 192 -4.62 -13.62 -0.26
CA GLY A 192 -3.55 -12.77 -0.77
C GLY A 192 -3.91 -12.08 -2.08
N ARG A 193 -3.02 -11.19 -2.54
CA ARG A 193 -3.13 -10.54 -3.84
C ARG A 193 -1.78 -10.38 -4.50
N ALA A 194 -1.76 -10.36 -5.83
CA ALA A 194 -0.57 -10.10 -6.63
C ALA A 194 -0.84 -8.96 -7.63
N LEU A 195 0.08 -7.99 -7.71
CA LEU A 195 0.04 -6.95 -8.73
C LEU A 195 0.34 -7.57 -10.10
N VAL A 196 -0.58 -7.44 -11.05
CA VAL A 196 -0.42 -8.00 -12.41
C VAL A 196 -0.28 -6.94 -13.49
N ALA A 197 -0.79 -5.73 -13.25
CA ALA A 197 -0.59 -4.58 -14.12
C ALA A 197 -0.61 -3.26 -13.32
N SER A 198 0.07 -2.25 -13.83
CA SER A 198 0.06 -0.89 -13.28
C SER A 198 0.02 0.12 -14.42
N ALA A 199 -0.88 1.10 -14.33
CA ALA A 199 -1.02 2.18 -15.30
C ALA A 199 -0.99 3.53 -14.59
N VAL A 200 0.01 4.35 -14.91
CA VAL A 200 0.11 5.71 -14.37
C VAL A 200 -1.00 6.59 -14.97
N VAL A 201 -1.85 7.13 -14.11
CA VAL A 201 -2.93 8.06 -14.46
C VAL A 201 -2.45 9.50 -14.39
N VAL A 202 -1.70 9.81 -13.33
CA VAL A 202 -1.08 11.12 -13.13
C VAL A 202 0.38 10.88 -12.76
N SER A 203 1.30 11.35 -13.60
CA SER A 203 2.73 11.22 -13.32
C SER A 203 3.11 12.04 -12.07
N PRO A 204 3.94 11.49 -11.16
CA PRO A 204 4.48 12.27 -10.07
C PRO A 204 5.41 13.38 -10.62
N VAL A 205 5.44 14.51 -9.93
CA VAL A 205 6.36 15.62 -10.22
C VAL A 205 7.47 15.59 -9.19
N ALA A 206 8.73 15.55 -9.65
CA ALA A 206 9.88 15.52 -8.76
C ALA A 206 9.97 16.78 -7.88
N GLU A 207 10.38 16.59 -6.63
CA GLU A 207 10.81 17.71 -5.80
C GLU A 207 12.22 18.12 -6.22
N VAL A 208 12.45 19.41 -6.42
CA VAL A 208 13.78 19.92 -6.75
C VAL A 208 14.29 20.73 -5.56
N ARG A 209 15.47 20.37 -5.05
CA ARG A 209 16.15 21.10 -3.97
C ARG A 209 17.58 21.45 -4.33
N ARG A 210 18.02 22.62 -3.89
CA ARG A 210 19.42 23.02 -3.89
C ARG A 210 20.09 22.54 -2.61
N VAL A 211 21.25 21.92 -2.74
CA VAL A 211 22.09 21.53 -1.60
C VAL A 211 23.37 22.32 -1.67
N GLY A 212 23.66 23.07 -0.60
CA GLY A 212 24.84 23.91 -0.53
C GLY A 212 26.12 23.11 -0.50
N THR A 213 27.10 23.58 -1.27
CA THR A 213 28.47 23.05 -1.30
C THR A 213 29.52 24.11 -0.98
N LYS A 214 29.09 25.36 -0.71
CA LYS A 214 30.00 26.45 -0.34
C LYS A 214 30.71 26.11 0.97
N PRO A 215 32.04 26.03 0.96
CA PRO A 215 32.81 25.74 2.17
C PRO A 215 32.60 26.81 3.25
N ALA A 216 32.73 26.42 4.51
CA ALA A 216 32.81 27.39 5.60
C ALA A 216 34.04 28.30 5.39
N PRO A 217 34.00 29.56 5.87
CA PRO A 217 35.18 30.42 5.90
C PRO A 217 36.35 29.73 6.60
N ALA A 218 37.55 29.90 6.05
CA ALA A 218 38.76 29.36 6.62
C ALA A 218 38.97 29.93 8.03
N PRO A 219 39.25 29.08 9.03
CA PRO A 219 39.68 29.54 10.34
C PRO A 219 40.92 30.45 10.22
N SER A 220 41.01 31.47 11.07
CA SER A 220 42.15 32.40 11.07
C SER A 220 43.47 31.72 11.44
N ASP A 221 43.42 30.58 12.14
CA ASP A 221 44.57 29.78 12.52
C ASP A 221 44.42 28.33 12.06
N ILE A 222 44.90 28.05 10.84
CA ILE A 222 44.87 26.70 10.26
C ILE A 222 45.82 25.75 10.99
N ALA A 223 46.94 26.24 11.52
CA ALA A 223 47.88 25.40 12.26
C ALA A 223 47.25 24.85 13.55
N ALA A 224 46.50 25.68 14.28
CA ALA A 224 45.73 25.26 15.44
C ALA A 224 44.65 24.21 15.10
N VAL A 225 43.97 24.34 13.95
CA VAL A 225 42.99 23.34 13.48
C VAL A 225 43.68 21.99 13.23
N ILE A 226 44.83 22.00 12.57
CA ILE A 226 45.62 20.80 12.30
C ILE A 226 46.11 20.17 13.62
N GLY A 227 46.65 20.98 14.54
CA GLY A 227 47.11 20.51 15.85
C GLY A 227 45.98 19.90 16.69
N SER A 228 44.79 20.51 16.65
CA SER A 228 43.60 19.99 17.34
C SER A 228 43.14 18.66 16.76
N ALA A 229 43.14 18.52 15.43
CA ALA A 229 42.83 17.26 14.76
C ALA A 229 43.86 16.16 15.10
N ALA A 230 45.16 16.50 15.08
CA ALA A 230 46.22 15.58 15.47
C ALA A 230 46.03 15.08 16.91
N ALA A 231 45.76 15.98 17.85
CA ALA A 231 45.47 15.63 19.24
C ALA A 231 44.22 14.75 19.39
N ALA A 232 43.13 15.08 18.69
CA ALA A 232 41.87 14.33 18.74
C ALA A 232 42.02 12.87 18.28
N TRP A 233 42.90 12.62 17.31
CA TRP A 233 43.14 11.28 16.75
C TRP A 233 44.41 10.61 17.26
N GLY A 234 45.23 11.28 18.08
CA GLY A 234 46.54 10.78 18.53
C GLY A 234 47.54 10.62 17.38
N ALA A 235 47.48 11.49 16.37
CA ALA A 235 48.43 11.54 15.27
C ALA A 235 49.58 12.54 15.56
N ASP A 236 50.70 12.42 14.86
CA ASP A 236 51.85 13.33 15.01
C ASP A 236 51.52 14.73 14.44
N PRO A 237 51.41 15.77 15.29
CA PRO A 237 51.06 17.11 14.83
C PRO A 237 52.11 17.71 13.90
N ASP A 238 53.40 17.44 14.12
CA ASP A 238 54.48 18.01 13.30
C ASP A 238 54.47 17.40 11.90
N GLN A 239 54.18 16.10 11.81
CA GLN A 239 54.01 15.44 10.52
C GLN A 239 52.82 16.02 9.76
N LEU A 240 51.66 16.16 10.40
CA LEU A 240 50.48 16.74 9.75
C LEU A 240 50.73 18.17 9.27
N LEU A 241 51.39 19.00 10.08
CA LEU A 241 51.74 20.38 9.73
C LEU A 241 52.68 20.43 8.50
N ARG A 242 53.73 19.60 8.47
CA ARG A 242 54.64 19.50 7.31
C ARG A 242 53.90 19.08 6.04
N VAL A 243 53.06 18.05 6.13
CA VAL A 243 52.29 17.58 4.97
C VAL A 243 51.34 18.68 4.49
N ALA A 244 50.52 19.27 5.36
CA ALA A 244 49.58 20.32 4.95
C ALA A 244 50.28 21.55 4.35
N TRP A 245 51.45 21.94 4.86
CA TRP A 245 52.26 23.00 4.25
C TRP A 245 52.74 22.63 2.84
N CYS A 246 53.23 21.40 2.65
CA CYS A 246 53.70 20.93 1.35
C CYS A 246 52.55 20.81 0.34
N GLU A 247 51.42 20.27 0.76
CA GLU A 247 50.26 19.98 -0.08
C GLU A 247 49.54 21.25 -0.54
N SER A 248 49.28 22.18 0.39
CA SER A 248 48.42 23.34 0.10
C SER A 248 48.97 24.68 0.56
N ARG A 249 50.13 24.72 1.22
CA ARG A 249 50.64 25.90 1.95
C ARG A 249 49.61 26.41 2.97
N TYR A 250 48.94 25.49 3.66
CA TYR A 250 47.83 25.75 4.58
C TYR A 250 46.59 26.41 3.96
N ASN A 251 46.41 26.33 2.64
CA ASN A 251 45.21 26.86 2.01
C ASN A 251 44.09 25.80 1.97
N PRO A 252 43.00 25.97 2.74
CA PRO A 252 41.90 25.00 2.74
C PRO A 252 41.08 24.99 1.44
N TYR A 253 41.28 25.97 0.56
CA TYR A 253 40.64 26.07 -0.75
C TYR A 253 41.57 25.70 -1.90
N ALA A 254 42.74 25.11 -1.61
CA ALA A 254 43.65 24.65 -2.64
C ALA A 254 42.99 23.58 -3.52
N VAL A 255 43.17 23.70 -4.83
CA VAL A 255 42.69 22.74 -5.84
C VAL A 255 43.79 22.53 -6.86
N ASN A 256 44.11 21.27 -7.13
CA ASN A 256 44.91 20.90 -8.27
C ASN A 256 43.99 20.62 -9.46
N ALA A 257 44.00 21.50 -10.47
CA ALA A 257 43.13 21.38 -11.64
C ALA A 257 43.38 20.13 -12.51
N ARG A 258 44.55 19.49 -12.39
CA ARG A 258 44.89 18.28 -13.16
C ARG A 258 44.44 17.00 -12.46
N SER A 259 44.71 16.86 -11.16
CA SER A 259 44.37 15.64 -10.40
C SER A 259 43.03 15.70 -9.68
N GLY A 260 42.45 16.90 -9.52
CA GLY A 260 41.26 17.12 -8.70
C GLY A 260 41.52 17.03 -7.19
N ALA A 261 42.79 16.91 -6.78
CA ALA A 261 43.17 16.93 -5.37
C ALA A 261 42.82 18.27 -4.73
N ALA A 262 42.20 18.25 -3.55
CA ALA A 262 41.62 19.45 -2.94
C ALA A 262 41.79 19.53 -1.42
N GLY A 263 41.76 20.76 -0.91
CA GLY A 263 41.78 21.09 0.51
C GLY A 263 43.17 21.04 1.16
N LEU A 264 43.20 21.20 2.49
CA LEU A 264 44.45 21.35 3.26
C LEU A 264 45.48 20.24 2.98
N PHE A 265 45.01 19.00 2.91
CA PHE A 265 45.83 17.81 2.68
C PHE A 265 45.72 17.27 1.25
N GLN A 266 45.21 18.06 0.29
CA GLN A 266 45.13 17.69 -1.13
C GLN A 266 44.54 16.29 -1.37
N PHE A 267 43.39 16.01 -0.77
CA PHE A 267 42.72 14.72 -0.95
C PHE A 267 42.24 14.53 -2.38
N MET A 268 42.53 13.36 -2.95
CA MET A 268 41.87 12.90 -4.16
C MET A 268 40.37 12.67 -3.90
N PRO A 269 39.46 12.93 -4.87
CA PRO A 269 38.02 12.85 -4.65
C PRO A 269 37.53 11.51 -4.07
N ALA A 270 38.04 10.38 -4.62
CA ALA A 270 37.69 9.04 -4.14
C ALA A 270 38.19 8.79 -2.71
N THR A 271 39.41 9.23 -2.39
CA THR A 271 40.00 9.10 -1.06
C THR A 271 39.22 9.91 -0.02
N TRP A 272 38.81 11.13 -0.38
CA TRP A 272 37.96 11.96 0.47
C TRP A 272 36.62 11.30 0.75
N ALA A 273 35.92 10.87 -0.31
CA ALA A 273 34.59 10.26 -0.19
C ALA A 273 34.60 9.02 0.73
N ALA A 274 35.65 8.20 0.64
CA ALA A 274 35.78 7.00 1.46
C ALA A 274 36.13 7.29 2.92
N ASN A 275 37.04 8.22 3.19
CA ASN A 275 37.61 8.39 4.53
C ASN A 275 36.89 9.46 5.37
N SER A 276 36.30 10.50 4.76
CA SER A 276 35.56 11.54 5.48
C SER A 276 34.39 10.96 6.28
N VAL A 277 33.63 10.04 5.69
CA VAL A 277 32.53 9.33 6.38
C VAL A 277 33.07 8.52 7.57
N ARG A 278 34.18 7.81 7.40
CA ARG A 278 34.82 6.99 8.46
C ARG A 278 35.39 7.85 9.60
N ALA A 279 35.80 9.08 9.29
CA ALA A 279 36.25 10.07 10.26
C ALA A 279 35.09 10.83 10.92
N GLY A 280 33.83 10.56 10.57
CA GLY A 280 32.64 11.22 11.15
C GLY A 280 32.19 12.50 10.43
N TYR A 281 32.73 12.79 9.25
CA TYR A 281 32.48 14.01 8.47
C TYR A 281 31.76 13.72 7.14
N GLY A 282 30.87 12.73 7.13
CA GLY A 282 30.08 12.39 5.95
C GLY A 282 29.23 13.57 5.46
N GLY A 283 29.35 13.91 4.17
CA GLY A 283 28.66 15.08 3.58
C GLY A 283 29.35 16.43 3.81
N ALA A 284 30.46 16.47 4.56
CA ALA A 284 31.28 17.68 4.67
C ALA A 284 32.01 17.98 3.35
N SER A 285 32.22 19.26 3.08
CA SER A 285 33.05 19.70 1.96
C SER A 285 34.51 19.36 2.22
N VAL A 286 35.23 18.89 1.19
CA VAL A 286 36.70 18.70 1.26
C VAL A 286 37.44 19.99 1.60
N PHE A 287 36.81 21.14 1.37
CA PHE A 287 37.33 22.47 1.67
C PHE A 287 37.02 22.95 3.09
N ASP A 288 36.27 22.19 3.89
CA ASP A 288 36.12 22.46 5.31
C ASP A 288 37.43 22.09 6.01
N ALA A 289 38.15 23.10 6.51
CA ALA A 289 39.46 22.94 7.13
C ALA A 289 39.45 21.94 8.31
N VAL A 290 38.38 21.94 9.12
CA VAL A 290 38.26 21.08 10.30
C VAL A 290 38.03 19.64 9.85
N ALA A 291 37.09 19.42 8.93
CA ALA A 291 36.81 18.09 8.39
C ALA A 291 38.01 17.51 7.63
N ASN A 292 38.70 18.35 6.84
CA ASN A 292 39.88 17.95 6.07
C ASN A 292 41.03 17.52 6.99
N ALA A 293 41.36 18.34 8.00
CA ALA A 293 42.41 18.04 8.96
C ALA A 293 42.09 16.80 9.81
N ASN A 294 40.84 16.65 10.28
CA ASN A 294 40.44 15.47 11.05
C ASN A 294 40.46 14.18 10.23
N THR A 295 40.08 14.24 8.95
CA THR A 295 40.15 13.07 8.05
C THR A 295 41.61 12.67 7.80
N ALA A 296 42.52 13.64 7.62
CA ALA A 296 43.95 13.35 7.50
C ALA A 296 44.52 12.75 8.81
N ALA A 297 44.19 13.33 9.97
CA ALA A 297 44.62 12.81 11.27
C ALA A 297 44.13 11.38 11.52
N TYR A 298 42.87 11.08 11.19
CA TYR A 298 42.32 9.73 11.19
C TYR A 298 43.16 8.77 10.32
N MET A 299 43.48 9.17 9.09
CA MET A 299 44.28 8.34 8.18
C MET A 299 45.70 8.10 8.70
N PHE A 300 46.33 9.13 9.27
CA PHE A 300 47.67 9.03 9.85
C PHE A 300 47.70 8.06 11.04
N ARG A 301 46.71 8.17 11.95
CA ARG A 301 46.53 7.24 13.07
C ARG A 301 46.42 5.78 12.61
N ASN A 302 45.76 5.55 11.47
CA ASN A 302 45.58 4.22 10.89
C ASN A 302 46.75 3.79 9.98
N GLY A 303 47.92 4.44 10.09
CA GLY A 303 49.13 4.06 9.36
C GLY A 303 49.12 4.44 7.87
N GLN A 304 48.20 5.30 7.44
CA GLN A 304 48.03 5.66 6.03
C GLN A 304 48.80 6.93 5.64
N ALA A 305 49.70 7.43 6.48
CA ALA A 305 50.52 8.61 6.17
C ALA A 305 51.38 8.43 4.90
N ALA A 306 51.66 7.19 4.48
CA ALA A 306 52.38 6.90 3.24
C ALA A 306 51.62 7.29 1.96
N GLN A 307 50.33 7.61 2.05
CA GLN A 307 49.53 8.10 0.91
C GLN A 307 49.96 9.51 0.47
N TRP A 308 50.69 10.24 1.31
CA TRP A 308 51.28 11.53 0.98
C TRP A 308 52.76 11.35 0.64
N SER A 309 53.13 11.85 -0.54
CA SER A 309 54.54 11.89 -0.98
C SER A 309 55.34 12.95 -0.24
N CYS A 310 54.69 14.03 0.19
CA CYS A 310 55.25 15.04 1.08
C CYS A 310 55.29 14.52 2.52
N LYS A 311 56.45 14.53 3.19
CA LYS A 311 56.64 14.10 4.59
C LYS A 311 57.62 15.01 5.33
#